data_AF-A0A2V7ENE4-F1
#
_entry.id   AF-A0A2V7ENE4-F1
#
_cell.length_a   1.000
_cell.length_b   1.000
_cell.length_c   1.000
_cell.angle_alpha   90.00
_cell.angle_beta   90.00
_cell.angle_gamma   90.00
#
_symmetry.space_group_name_H-M   'P 1'
#
loop_
_entity.id
_entity.type
_entity.pdbx_description
1 polymer ?
#
loop_
_entity_poly.entity_id
_entity_poly.type
_entity_poly.pdbx_seq_one_letter_code
_entity_poly.pdbx_strand_id
1 'polypeptide(L)'
;MRADFALAALSLILLTGAVPPPKQPKLKGTYRLVSRDLPDGSKLIPPSIDGLLTYAKGYRNFNIYWKDAQGKLFSVSYIASYELTPKEYREKSIFFQVNDEIGGKGASYDLSPASGASPVTIKGTRMEIQMPLHGEPAVVFEGSKMTATGKGVFGTFVDHWERVP
;
A
#
# COMPACT_ATOMS: atom_id res chain seq x y z
N MET A 1 26.32 -75.93 13.49
CA MET A 1 26.70 -74.51 13.44
C MET A 1 25.66 -73.79 12.58
N ARG A 2 24.87 -72.89 13.17
CA ARG A 2 23.92 -72.04 12.46
C ARG A 2 24.53 -70.65 12.37
N ALA A 3 24.60 -70.07 11.17
CA ALA A 3 25.02 -68.71 10.95
C ALA A 3 23.77 -67.85 10.76
N ASP A 4 23.50 -66.99 11.74
CA ASP A 4 22.41 -66.02 11.68
C ASP A 4 22.86 -64.82 10.82
N PHE A 5 22.18 -64.62 9.69
CA PHE A 5 22.33 -63.42 8.86
C PHE A 5 21.45 -62.31 9.44
N ALA A 6 22.08 -61.32 10.08
CA ALA A 6 21.40 -60.09 10.49
C ALA A 6 21.31 -59.13 9.27
N LEU A 7 20.09 -58.92 8.78
CA LEU A 7 19.78 -57.95 7.74
C LEU A 7 19.63 -56.55 8.40
N ALA A 8 20.61 -55.67 8.21
CA ALA A 8 20.53 -54.28 8.67
C ALA A 8 19.74 -53.45 7.65
N ALA A 9 18.57 -52.95 8.05
CA ALA A 9 17.77 -52.02 7.25
C ALA A 9 18.30 -50.58 7.45
N LEU A 10 18.82 -49.97 6.38
CA LEU A 10 19.16 -48.55 6.32
C LEU A 10 17.89 -47.73 6.06
N SER A 11 17.36 -47.06 7.08
CA SER A 11 16.29 -46.06 6.91
C SER A 11 16.89 -44.72 6.48
N LEU A 12 16.74 -44.38 5.19
CA LEU A 12 17.11 -43.07 4.65
C LEU A 12 15.99 -42.07 4.96
N ILE A 13 16.19 -41.23 5.98
CA ILE A 13 15.27 -40.12 6.30
C ILE A 13 15.56 -38.98 5.32
N LEU A 14 14.69 -38.81 4.32
CA LEU A 14 14.68 -37.61 3.48
C LEU A 14 14.13 -36.43 4.29
N LEU A 15 15.05 -35.60 4.81
CA LEU A 15 14.72 -34.26 5.31
C LEU A 15 14.35 -33.36 4.13
N THR A 16 13.06 -33.31 3.79
CA THR A 16 12.53 -32.24 2.96
C THR A 16 12.61 -30.94 3.76
N GLY A 17 13.57 -30.08 3.42
CA GLY A 17 13.66 -28.74 3.98
C GLY A 17 12.37 -27.98 3.66
N ALA A 18 11.48 -27.86 4.65
CA ALA A 18 10.27 -27.07 4.52
C ALA A 18 10.69 -25.61 4.31
N VAL A 19 10.57 -25.12 3.07
CA VAL A 19 10.71 -23.69 2.79
C VAL A 19 9.58 -23.00 3.54
N PRO A 20 9.87 -22.12 4.51
CA PRO A 20 8.82 -21.42 5.24
C PRO A 20 7.96 -20.65 4.22
N PRO A 21 6.63 -20.63 4.40
CA PRO A 21 5.76 -19.89 3.50
C PRO A 21 6.24 -18.43 3.42
N PRO A 22 6.22 -17.81 2.24
CA PRO A 22 6.59 -16.41 2.09
C PRO A 22 5.88 -15.57 3.15
N LYS A 23 6.64 -14.78 3.92
CA LYS A 23 6.04 -13.86 4.89
C LYS A 23 5.06 -12.98 4.14
N GLN A 24 3.78 -13.05 4.49
CA GLN A 24 2.76 -12.21 3.87
C GLN A 24 3.18 -10.73 3.98
N PRO A 25 3.04 -9.96 2.89
CA PRO A 25 3.30 -8.52 2.91
C PRO A 25 2.48 -7.85 4.02
N LYS A 26 3.14 -7.02 4.83
CA LYS A 26 2.50 -6.36 5.97
C LYS A 26 2.18 -4.91 5.63
N LEU A 27 0.89 -4.58 5.57
CA LEU A 27 0.43 -3.18 5.50
C LEU A 27 0.70 -2.42 6.79
N LYS A 28 0.50 -3.07 7.95
CA LYS A 28 0.53 -2.42 9.26
C LYS A 28 1.79 -1.58 9.45
N GLY A 29 1.65 -0.28 9.68
CA GLY A 29 2.77 0.67 9.83
C GLY A 29 2.39 2.07 9.42
N THR A 30 3.31 3.00 9.64
CA THR A 30 3.22 4.36 9.15
C THR A 30 4.23 4.55 8.03
N TYR A 31 3.82 5.21 6.95
CA TYR A 31 4.60 5.51 5.77
C TYR A 31 4.57 7.01 5.55
N ARG A 32 5.73 7.62 5.31
CA ARG A 32 5.86 9.01 4.94
C ARG A 32 6.21 9.12 3.46
N LEU A 33 5.61 10.11 2.80
CA LEU A 33 5.97 10.43 1.43
C LEU A 33 7.42 10.95 1.37
N VAL A 34 8.21 10.40 0.47
CA VAL A 34 9.59 10.83 0.20
C VAL A 34 9.63 11.78 -0.99
N SER A 35 8.93 11.42 -2.08
CA SER A 35 8.89 12.24 -3.28
C SER A 35 7.75 11.85 -4.22
N ARG A 36 7.37 12.75 -5.11
CA ARG A 36 6.47 12.51 -6.25
C ARG A 36 7.19 12.80 -7.56
N ASP A 37 7.16 11.85 -8.48
CA ASP A 37 7.61 12.05 -9.86
C ASP A 37 6.42 12.48 -10.73
N LEU A 38 6.64 13.48 -11.59
CA LEU A 38 5.66 14.01 -12.52
C LEU A 38 5.97 13.59 -13.97
N PRO A 39 4.98 13.65 -14.89
CA PRO A 39 5.16 13.19 -16.27
C PRO A 39 6.20 13.99 -17.07
N ASP A 40 6.46 15.23 -16.69
CA ASP A 40 7.48 16.11 -17.29
C ASP A 40 8.90 15.79 -16.80
N GLY A 41 9.07 14.77 -15.96
CA GLY A 41 10.34 14.38 -15.36
C GLY A 41 10.73 15.21 -14.13
N SER A 42 9.92 16.21 -13.75
CA SER A 42 10.15 16.96 -12.51
C SER A 42 9.78 16.11 -11.29
N LYS A 43 10.37 16.47 -10.14
CA LYS A 43 10.16 15.80 -8.87
C LYS A 43 9.72 16.81 -7.81
N LEU A 44 8.66 16.49 -7.08
CA LEU A 44 8.25 17.19 -5.88
C LEU A 44 8.81 16.45 -4.64
N ILE A 45 9.35 17.23 -3.70
CA ILE A 45 9.83 16.76 -2.40
C ILE A 45 9.32 17.68 -1.29
N PRO A 46 9.34 17.25 -0.01
CA PRO A 46 9.03 18.15 1.10
C PRO A 46 9.87 19.44 1.08
N PRO A 47 9.28 20.62 1.38
CA PRO A 47 7.90 20.85 1.82
C PRO A 47 6.89 21.17 0.69
N SER A 48 7.26 21.04 -0.59
CA SER A 48 6.33 21.30 -1.71
C SER A 48 5.23 20.25 -1.82
N ILE A 49 5.50 19.05 -1.31
CA ILE A 49 4.57 17.94 -1.12
C ILE A 49 4.95 17.22 0.17
N ASP A 50 3.97 16.81 0.97
CA ASP A 50 4.21 15.91 2.11
C ASP A 50 2.95 15.09 2.38
N GLY A 51 3.12 13.94 3.04
CA GLY A 51 2.02 13.05 3.33
C GLY A 51 2.38 11.95 4.31
N LEU A 52 1.35 11.46 4.98
CA LEU A 52 1.44 10.38 5.94
C LEU A 52 0.31 9.38 5.69
N LEU A 53 0.66 8.10 5.64
CA LEU A 53 -0.27 6.97 5.51
C LEU A 53 -0.02 6.01 6.67
N THR A 54 -1.05 5.69 7.44
CA THR A 54 -0.96 4.74 8.55
C THR A 54 -1.99 3.64 8.40
N TYR A 55 -1.53 2.39 8.53
CA TYR A 55 -2.36 1.20 8.68
C TYR A 55 -2.21 0.64 10.11
N ALA A 56 -3.29 0.61 10.88
CA ALA A 56 -3.29 0.09 12.24
C ALA A 56 -4.63 -0.52 12.62
N LYS A 57 -4.62 -1.74 13.18
CA LYS A 57 -5.79 -2.42 13.77
C LYS A 57 -7.06 -2.41 12.87
N GLY A 58 -6.90 -2.63 11.56
CA GLY A 58 -8.02 -2.62 10.61
C GLY A 58 -8.49 -1.21 10.21
N TYR A 59 -7.70 -0.17 10.50
CA TYR A 59 -7.96 1.21 10.08
C TYR A 59 -6.82 1.77 9.25
N ARG A 60 -7.20 2.58 8.26
CA ARG A 60 -6.33 3.39 7.42
C ARG A 60 -6.57 4.86 7.76
N ASN A 61 -5.49 5.61 7.92
CA ASN A 61 -5.49 7.08 7.96
C ASN A 61 -4.50 7.58 6.92
N PHE A 62 -4.94 8.48 6.05
CA PHE A 62 -4.14 9.02 4.95
C PHE A 62 -4.31 10.53 4.89
N ASN A 63 -3.20 11.25 4.81
CA ASN A 63 -3.18 12.68 4.57
C ASN A 63 -2.07 13.00 3.58
N ILE A 64 -2.35 13.87 2.62
CA ILE A 64 -1.35 14.39 1.68
C ILE A 64 -1.72 15.83 1.32
N TYR A 65 -0.71 16.65 1.04
CA TYR A 65 -0.91 17.91 0.34
C TYR A 65 0.21 18.15 -0.68
N TRP A 66 -0.07 18.97 -1.69
CA TRP A 66 0.95 19.60 -2.53
C TRP A 66 0.55 21.01 -2.91
N LYS A 67 1.52 21.79 -3.37
CA LYS A 67 1.31 23.15 -3.90
C LYS A 67 1.64 23.21 -5.38
N ASP A 68 0.91 24.04 -6.12
CA ASP A 68 1.31 24.44 -7.47
C ASP A 68 2.38 25.56 -7.43
N ALA A 69 2.83 26.00 -8.61
CA ALA A 69 3.82 27.06 -8.75
C ALA A 69 3.34 28.42 -8.23
N GLN A 70 2.03 28.62 -8.09
CA GLN A 70 1.39 29.82 -7.55
C GLN A 70 1.16 29.71 -6.04
N GLY A 71 1.51 28.58 -5.42
CA GLY A 71 1.37 28.31 -4.00
C GLY A 71 -0.04 27.85 -3.58
N LYS A 72 -0.96 27.61 -4.53
CA LYS A 72 -2.30 27.08 -4.22
C LYS A 72 -2.22 25.64 -3.77
N LEU A 73 -3.05 25.27 -2.82
CA LEU A 73 -3.04 23.96 -2.19
C LEU A 73 -3.96 22.95 -2.89
N PHE A 74 -3.50 21.71 -3.00
CA PHE A 74 -4.39 20.57 -3.05
C PHE A 74 -4.10 19.65 -1.86
N SER A 75 -5.14 19.18 -1.17
CA SER A 75 -4.98 18.22 -0.08
C SER A 75 -6.05 17.16 -0.07
N VAL A 76 -5.70 15.97 0.42
CA VAL A 76 -6.65 14.88 0.70
C VAL A 76 -6.46 14.43 2.13
N SER A 77 -7.57 14.26 2.85
CA SER A 77 -7.62 13.55 4.12
C SER A 77 -8.61 12.41 4.01
N TYR A 78 -8.18 11.20 4.39
CA TYR A 78 -8.97 10.00 4.25
C TYR A 78 -8.83 9.06 5.45
N ILE A 79 -9.96 8.61 5.96
CA ILE A 79 -10.06 7.61 7.02
C ILE A 79 -10.97 6.49 6.53
N ALA A 80 -10.50 5.26 6.67
CA ALA A 80 -11.26 4.06 6.32
C ALA A 80 -11.02 2.94 7.32
N SER A 81 -11.98 2.02 7.42
CA SER A 81 -11.69 0.66 7.90
C SER A 81 -11.23 -0.20 6.74
N TYR A 82 -10.36 -1.17 6.98
CA TYR A 82 -9.86 -2.08 5.96
C TYR A 82 -9.72 -3.52 6.46
N GLU A 83 -9.85 -4.45 5.52
CA GLU A 83 -9.53 -5.86 5.69
C GLU A 83 -8.58 -6.30 4.57
N LEU A 84 -7.56 -7.08 4.91
CA LEU A 84 -6.62 -7.65 3.94
C LEU A 84 -6.60 -9.16 4.08
N THR A 85 -6.80 -9.84 2.96
CA THR A 85 -6.56 -11.27 2.78
C THR A 85 -5.51 -11.49 1.71
N PRO A 86 -4.99 -12.72 1.51
CA PRO A 86 -4.04 -13.00 0.44
C PRO A 86 -4.57 -12.76 -0.99
N LYS A 87 -5.90 -12.63 -1.16
CA LYS A 87 -6.55 -12.50 -2.48
C LYS A 87 -7.24 -11.16 -2.69
N GLU A 88 -7.53 -10.43 -1.62
CA GLU A 88 -8.43 -9.29 -1.68
C GLU A 88 -8.17 -8.29 -0.56
N TYR A 89 -8.32 -7.02 -0.91
CA TYR A 89 -8.29 -5.87 -0.03
C TYR A 89 -9.67 -5.21 -0.06
N ARG A 90 -10.24 -4.92 1.11
CA ARG A 90 -11.56 -4.28 1.25
C ARG A 90 -11.43 -3.02 2.08
N GLU A 91 -12.18 -1.98 1.71
CA GLU A 91 -12.29 -0.74 2.48
C GLU A 91 -13.74 -0.33 2.68
N LYS A 92 -14.00 0.34 3.80
CA LYS A 92 -15.20 1.13 4.03
C LYS A 92 -14.78 2.55 4.43
N SER A 93 -15.22 3.53 3.65
CA SER A 93 -14.99 4.94 3.91
C SER A 93 -15.63 5.35 5.23
N ILE A 94 -14.91 6.13 6.03
CA ILE A 94 -15.39 6.76 7.27
C ILE A 94 -15.42 8.28 7.09
N PHE A 95 -14.39 8.84 6.45
CA PHE A 95 -14.26 10.27 6.21
C PHE A 95 -13.37 10.47 4.99
N PHE A 96 -13.86 11.22 3.99
CA PHE A 96 -13.05 11.64 2.84
C PHE A 96 -13.22 13.13 2.61
N GLN A 97 -12.09 13.84 2.52
CA GLN A 97 -12.04 15.28 2.31
C GLN A 97 -11.02 15.61 1.23
N VAL A 98 -11.39 16.54 0.36
CA VAL A 98 -10.50 17.13 -0.65
C VAL A 98 -10.53 18.64 -0.49
N ASN A 99 -9.37 19.29 -0.50
CA ASN A 99 -9.28 20.73 -0.73
C ASN A 99 -8.61 20.93 -2.08
N ASP A 100 -9.31 21.55 -3.03
CA ASP A 100 -8.83 21.77 -4.39
C ASP A 100 -8.82 23.27 -4.70
N GLU A 101 -7.82 23.99 -4.16
CA GLU A 101 -7.60 25.41 -4.47
C GLU A 101 -6.99 25.57 -5.86
N ILE A 102 -6.14 24.62 -6.27
CA ILE A 102 -5.53 24.56 -7.60
C ILE A 102 -6.61 24.60 -8.68
N GLY A 103 -7.64 23.77 -8.55
CA GLY A 103 -8.81 23.72 -9.43
C GLY A 103 -9.92 24.72 -9.10
N GLY A 104 -9.73 25.58 -8.09
CA GLY A 104 -10.68 26.64 -7.72
C GLY A 104 -11.98 26.19 -7.07
N LYS A 105 -12.03 24.96 -6.51
CA LYS A 105 -13.23 24.40 -5.87
C LYS A 105 -13.24 24.55 -4.35
N GLY A 106 -12.08 24.69 -3.72
CA GLY A 106 -11.95 24.74 -2.26
C GLY A 106 -12.23 23.38 -1.61
N ALA A 107 -12.69 23.39 -0.35
CA ALA A 107 -12.90 22.19 0.43
C ALA A 107 -14.25 21.50 0.15
N SER A 108 -14.21 20.17 -0.01
CA SER A 108 -15.37 19.30 -0.12
C SER A 108 -15.23 18.06 0.76
N TYR A 109 -16.36 17.49 1.15
CA TYR A 109 -16.45 16.34 2.04
C TYR A 109 -17.37 15.29 1.42
N ASP A 110 -16.92 14.04 1.41
CA ASP A 110 -17.75 12.88 1.12
C ASP A 110 -17.85 12.03 2.39
N LEU A 111 -19.05 12.03 2.98
CA LEU A 111 -19.39 11.26 4.18
C LEU A 111 -20.32 10.08 3.84
N SER A 112 -20.44 9.74 2.56
CA SER A 112 -21.21 8.57 2.15
C SER A 112 -20.56 7.28 2.67
N PRO A 113 -21.35 6.25 3.04
CA PRO A 113 -20.83 4.98 3.55
C PRO A 113 -20.30 4.09 2.41
N ALA A 114 -19.44 4.64 1.55
CA ALA A 114 -18.88 3.94 0.41
C ALA A 114 -18.05 2.74 0.87
N SER A 115 -18.19 1.61 0.18
CA SER A 115 -17.38 0.41 0.41
C SER A 115 -16.95 -0.19 -0.91
N GLY A 116 -15.77 -0.80 -0.92
CA GLY A 116 -15.16 -1.32 -2.13
C GLY A 116 -14.20 -2.46 -1.82
N ALA A 117 -13.88 -3.23 -2.85
CA ALA A 117 -12.94 -4.32 -2.79
C ALA A 117 -12.05 -4.32 -4.03
N SER A 118 -10.84 -4.83 -3.90
CA SER A 118 -9.93 -5.01 -5.01
C SER A 118 -9.09 -6.27 -4.85
N PRO A 119 -8.77 -6.97 -5.95
CA PRO A 119 -7.91 -8.13 -5.89
C PRO A 119 -6.51 -7.73 -5.41
N VAL A 120 -5.87 -8.66 -4.69
CA VAL A 120 -4.49 -8.53 -4.23
C VAL A 120 -3.63 -9.50 -5.01
N THR A 121 -2.56 -8.99 -5.61
CA THR A 121 -1.53 -9.84 -6.23
C THR A 121 -0.31 -9.89 -5.32
N ILE A 122 0.10 -11.09 -4.90
CA ILE A 122 1.30 -11.31 -4.08
C ILE A 122 2.34 -12.11 -4.87
N LYS A 123 3.55 -11.56 -5.00
CA LYS A 123 4.70 -12.20 -5.62
C LYS A 123 5.90 -12.08 -4.68
N GLY A 124 6.21 -13.13 -3.93
CA GLY A 124 7.24 -13.07 -2.89
C GLY A 124 6.88 -12.04 -1.81
N THR A 125 7.72 -11.03 -1.65
CA THR A 125 7.52 -9.91 -0.69
C THR A 125 6.75 -8.73 -1.26
N ARG A 126 6.40 -8.77 -2.55
CA ARG A 126 5.73 -7.71 -3.27
C ARG A 126 4.21 -7.92 -3.26
N MET A 127 3.48 -6.87 -2.93
CA MET A 127 2.01 -6.83 -2.96
C MET A 127 1.52 -5.69 -3.82
N GLU A 128 0.56 -5.97 -4.71
CA GLU A 128 -0.03 -4.99 -5.61
C GLU A 128 -1.54 -4.91 -5.38
N ILE A 129 -2.06 -3.69 -5.26
CA ILE A 129 -3.47 -3.39 -4.99
C ILE A 129 -3.88 -2.17 -5.81
N GLN A 130 -4.98 -2.25 -6.56
CA GLN A 130 -5.67 -1.05 -7.03
C GLN A 130 -6.56 -0.57 -5.89
N MET A 131 -6.40 0.67 -5.43
CA MET A 131 -7.23 1.15 -4.33
C MET A 131 -8.69 1.29 -4.79
N PRO A 132 -9.67 0.76 -4.01
CA PRO A 132 -11.00 0.45 -4.52
C PRO A 132 -11.97 1.63 -4.52
N LEU A 133 -11.63 2.76 -3.91
CA LEU A 133 -12.53 3.89 -3.71
C LEU A 133 -11.95 5.17 -4.33
N HIS A 134 -12.78 6.21 -4.40
CA HIS A 134 -12.43 7.61 -4.69
C HIS A 134 -11.48 7.92 -5.88
N GLY A 135 -11.21 6.98 -6.79
CA GLY A 135 -10.26 7.12 -7.90
C GLY A 135 -8.79 7.10 -7.46
N GLU A 136 -8.49 6.45 -6.34
CA GLU A 136 -7.17 6.36 -5.73
C GLU A 136 -6.14 5.59 -6.61
N PRO A 137 -4.83 5.80 -6.40
CA PRO A 137 -3.78 5.19 -7.22
C PRO A 137 -3.67 3.67 -7.05
N ALA A 138 -3.03 3.01 -8.01
CA ALA A 138 -2.51 1.66 -7.82
C ALA A 138 -1.31 1.71 -6.88
N VAL A 139 -1.26 0.84 -5.87
CA VAL A 139 -0.20 0.80 -4.88
C VAL A 139 0.58 -0.52 -4.93
N VAL A 140 1.87 -0.41 -4.69
CA VAL A 140 2.80 -1.53 -4.56
C VAL A 140 3.51 -1.42 -3.23
N PHE A 141 3.43 -2.47 -2.41
CA PHE A 141 4.21 -2.58 -1.17
C PHE A 141 5.33 -3.59 -1.35
N GLU A 142 6.54 -3.21 -0.96
CA GLU A 142 7.72 -4.08 -1.04
C GLU A 142 8.72 -3.72 0.07
N GLY A 143 8.83 -4.60 1.08
CA GLY A 143 9.66 -4.35 2.25
C GLY A 143 9.21 -3.12 3.05
N SER A 144 10.11 -2.14 3.22
CA SER A 144 9.82 -0.86 3.87
C SER A 144 9.30 0.21 2.91
N LYS A 145 9.14 -0.10 1.62
CA LYS A 145 8.75 0.88 0.60
C LYS A 145 7.31 0.67 0.14
N MET A 146 6.68 1.77 -0.25
CA MET A 146 5.44 1.76 -1.01
C MET A 146 5.57 2.71 -2.20
N THR A 147 5.10 2.29 -3.36
CA THR A 147 4.94 3.14 -4.54
C THR A 147 3.48 3.29 -4.87
N ALA A 148 3.01 4.50 -5.16
CA ALA A 148 1.64 4.75 -5.62
C ALA A 148 1.66 5.39 -7.01
N THR A 149 1.02 4.75 -7.99
CA THR A 149 0.92 5.23 -9.37
C THR A 149 -0.47 5.78 -9.62
N GLY A 150 -0.57 7.10 -9.73
CA GLY A 150 -1.81 7.80 -10.05
C GLY A 150 -1.98 7.93 -11.56
N LYS A 151 -3.19 7.61 -12.04
CA LYS A 151 -3.69 7.93 -13.39
C LYS A 151 -5.17 8.23 -13.29
N GLY A 152 -5.54 9.46 -13.00
CA GLY A 152 -6.96 9.82 -12.88
C GLY A 152 -7.22 11.12 -12.16
N VAL A 153 -8.23 11.12 -11.29
CA VAL A 153 -8.81 12.32 -10.65
C VAL A 153 -7.81 13.11 -9.80
N PHE A 154 -6.76 12.45 -9.27
CA PHE A 154 -5.69 13.09 -8.50
C PHE A 154 -4.45 13.41 -9.36
N GLY A 155 -4.55 13.31 -10.67
CA GLY A 155 -3.47 13.54 -11.62
C GLY A 155 -2.75 12.27 -12.06
N THR A 156 -1.66 12.48 -12.80
CA THR A 156 -0.75 11.42 -13.25
C THR A 156 0.59 11.60 -12.55
N PHE A 157 1.01 10.61 -11.77
CA PHE A 157 2.21 10.70 -10.94
C PHE A 157 2.71 9.32 -10.48
N VAL A 158 3.93 9.30 -9.95
CA VAL A 158 4.46 8.18 -9.16
C VAL A 158 4.95 8.70 -7.82
N ASP A 159 4.29 8.30 -6.74
CA ASP A 159 4.71 8.63 -5.38
C ASP A 159 5.59 7.53 -4.80
N HIS A 160 6.63 7.93 -4.10
CA HIS A 160 7.55 7.07 -3.36
C HIS A 160 7.40 7.32 -1.88
N TRP A 161 7.13 6.27 -1.13
CA TRP A 161 6.88 6.31 0.29
C TRP A 161 7.78 5.33 1.01
N GLU A 162 8.18 5.69 2.22
CA GLU A 162 8.98 4.84 3.09
C GLU A 162 8.33 4.69 4.45
N ARG A 163 8.39 3.47 4.97
CA ARG A 163 7.94 3.14 6.31
C ARG A 163 8.81 3.87 7.34
N VAL A 164 8.13 4.56 8.25
CA VAL A 164 8.77 5.18 9.41
C VAL A 164 9.28 4.05 10.34
N PRO A 165 10.54 4.12 10.80
CA PRO A 165 11.12 3.13 11.71
C PRO A 165 10.32 2.90 13.00
#